data_AF-A0A4Q2YPY4-F1
#
_entry.id   AF-A0A4Q2YPY4-F1
#
_cell.length_a   1.000
_cell.length_b   1.000
_cell.length_c   1.000
_cell.angle_alpha   90.00
_cell.angle_beta   90.00
_cell.angle_gamma   90.00
#
_symmetry.space_group_name_H-M   'P 1'
#
loop_
_entity.id
_entity.type
_entity.pdbx_description
1 polymer ?
#
loop_
_entity_poly.entity_id
_entity_poly.type
_entity_poly.pdbx_seq_one_letter_code
_entity_poly.pdbx_strand_id
1 'polypeptide(L)'
;MTHTVAENSEASFWKRSHYLDRMTLAQLISAYFQHYTIIVYLAVTALCVVGFVLWPAGVWQTVGAIAAAVVIYPLVWHLLHQYVLHGRWMYKMKWLSPTWKRIHYDHH
;
A
#
# COMPACT_ATOMS: atom_id res chain seq x y z
N MET A 1 5.27 -7.28 -32.28
CA MET A 1 5.48 -6.77 -30.91
C MET A 1 5.07 -5.29 -30.83
N THR A 2 3.87 -4.96 -31.32
CA THR A 2 3.42 -3.57 -31.58
C THR A 2 2.04 -3.27 -30.96
N HIS A 3 1.44 -4.25 -30.28
CA HIS A 3 0.08 -4.14 -29.74
C HIS A 3 0.02 -3.59 -28.30
N THR A 4 1.13 -3.52 -27.55
CA THR A 4 1.12 -3.20 -26.11
C THR A 4 1.11 -1.71 -25.78
N VAL A 5 1.54 -0.84 -26.70
CA VAL A 5 1.62 0.61 -26.44
C VAL A 5 0.27 1.29 -26.68
N ALA A 6 -0.43 0.93 -27.76
CA ALA A 6 -1.73 1.49 -28.11
C ALA A 6 -2.84 1.07 -27.12
N GLU A 7 -2.76 -0.14 -26.57
CA GLU A 7 -3.77 -0.68 -25.65
C GLU A 7 -3.73 -0.01 -24.26
N ASN A 8 -2.58 0.53 -23.84
CA ASN A 8 -2.43 1.22 -22.55
C ASN A 8 -2.92 2.68 -22.57
N SER A 9 -2.99 3.34 -23.74
CA SER A 9 -3.45 4.74 -23.82
C SER A 9 -4.95 4.90 -23.68
N GLU A 10 -5.75 3.88 -24.03
CA GLU A 10 -7.22 3.90 -23.89
C GLU A 10 -7.71 3.38 -22.53
N ALA A 11 -6.83 2.79 -21.73
CA ALA A 11 -7.18 2.33 -20.40
C ALA A 11 -7.40 3.52 -19.44
N SER A 12 -8.47 3.45 -18.64
CA SER A 12 -8.70 4.36 -17.51
C SER A 12 -7.42 4.52 -16.68
N PHE A 13 -7.17 5.72 -16.13
CA PHE A 13 -6.01 6.03 -15.29
C PHE A 13 -5.72 4.95 -14.24
N TRP A 14 -6.77 4.32 -13.71
CA TRP A 14 -6.72 3.28 -12.68
C TRP A 14 -6.36 1.88 -13.18
N LYS A 15 -6.39 1.65 -14.49
CA LYS A 15 -6.13 0.35 -15.13
C LYS A 15 -4.84 0.33 -15.96
N ARG A 16 -4.26 1.49 -16.27
CA ARG A 16 -3.01 1.58 -17.03
C ARG A 16 -1.78 1.32 -16.15
N SER A 17 -0.74 0.79 -16.76
CA SER A 17 0.58 0.69 -16.12
C SER A 17 1.24 2.07 -16.05
N HIS A 18 1.70 2.47 -14.86
CA HIS A 18 2.37 3.75 -14.65
C HIS A 18 3.88 3.53 -14.57
N TYR A 19 4.62 4.02 -15.57
CA TYR A 19 6.08 3.95 -15.62
C TYR A 19 6.70 5.10 -14.82
N LEU A 20 6.97 4.86 -13.54
CA LEU A 20 7.47 5.86 -12.59
C LEU A 20 8.84 6.43 -13.01
N ASP A 21 9.67 5.62 -13.69
CA ASP A 21 10.98 5.97 -14.23
C ASP A 21 10.93 7.04 -15.32
N ARG A 22 9.76 7.30 -15.90
CA ARG A 22 9.55 8.28 -16.96
C ARG A 22 8.80 9.53 -16.50
N MET A 23 8.53 9.67 -15.20
CA MET A 23 7.81 10.80 -14.63
C MET A 23 8.76 11.85 -14.06
N THR A 24 8.42 13.12 -14.23
CA THR A 24 9.01 14.19 -13.42
C THR A 24 8.49 14.11 -11.98
N LEU A 25 9.17 14.77 -11.03
CA LEU A 25 8.73 14.81 -9.63
C LEU A 25 7.28 15.33 -9.48
N ALA A 26 6.91 16.35 -10.25
CA ALA A 26 5.55 16.91 -10.22
C ALA A 26 4.51 15.90 -10.73
N GLN A 27 4.83 15.16 -11.80
CA GLN A 27 3.96 14.09 -12.31
C GLN A 27 3.83 12.95 -11.31
N LEU A 28 4.93 12.56 -10.66
CA LEU A 28 4.95 11.53 -9.63
C LEU A 28 4.07 11.92 -8.44
N ILE A 29 4.22 13.14 -7.91
CA ILE A 29 3.40 13.64 -6.80
C ILE A 29 1.91 13.59 -7.17
N SER A 30 1.56 14.09 -8.36
CA SER A 30 0.17 14.07 -8.85
C SER A 30 -0.38 12.64 -8.93
N ALA A 31 0.38 11.71 -9.51
CA ALA A 31 -0.01 10.32 -9.61
C ALA A 31 -0.17 9.66 -8.22
N TYR A 32 0.68 10.01 -7.25
CA TYR A 32 0.63 9.49 -5.89
C TYR A 32 -0.68 9.84 -5.19
N PHE A 33 -1.12 11.11 -5.27
CA PHE A 33 -2.39 11.56 -4.70
C PHE A 33 -3.63 11.09 -5.47
N GLN A 34 -3.43 10.55 -6.67
CA GLN A 34 -4.46 9.86 -7.42
C GLN A 34 -4.45 8.35 -7.17
N HIS A 35 -3.61 7.78 -6.31
CA HIS A 35 -3.63 6.34 -6.05
C HIS A 35 -4.53 6.00 -4.85
N TYR A 36 -5.48 5.08 -5.03
CA TYR A 36 -6.51 4.79 -4.03
C TYR A 36 -5.90 4.33 -2.69
N THR A 37 -4.85 3.51 -2.72
CA THR A 37 -4.13 3.09 -1.51
C THR A 37 -3.55 4.26 -0.74
N ILE A 38 -3.01 5.27 -1.44
CA ILE A 38 -2.44 6.47 -0.79
C ILE A 38 -3.56 7.29 -0.15
N ILE A 39 -4.68 7.49 -0.86
CA ILE A 39 -5.84 8.19 -0.31
C ILE A 39 -6.35 7.48 0.96
N VAL A 40 -6.46 6.14 0.95
CA VAL A 40 -6.87 5.36 2.12
C VAL A 40 -5.88 5.54 3.27
N TYR A 41 -4.57 5.49 3.02
CA TYR A 41 -3.57 5.70 4.07
C TYR A 41 -3.64 7.11 4.68
N LEU A 42 -3.84 8.14 3.86
CA LEU A 42 -4.02 9.51 4.35
C LEU A 42 -5.31 9.66 5.17
N ALA A 43 -6.42 9.04 4.74
CA ALA A 43 -7.67 9.04 5.47
C ALA A 43 -7.54 8.35 6.84
N VAL A 44 -6.91 7.17 6.90
CA VAL A 44 -6.64 6.47 8.16
C VAL A 44 -5.74 7.31 9.06
N THR A 45 -4.70 7.94 8.51
CA THR A 45 -3.82 8.84 9.26
C THR A 45 -4.60 10.00 9.87
N ALA A 46 -5.47 10.65 9.08
CA ALA A 46 -6.31 11.75 9.57
C ALA A 46 -7.24 11.29 10.69
N LEU A 47 -7.86 10.10 10.56
CA LEU A 47 -8.70 9.52 11.62
C LEU A 47 -7.90 9.26 12.91
N CYS A 48 -6.68 8.74 12.79
CA CYS A 48 -5.79 8.54 13.94
C CYS A 48 -5.43 9.87 14.62
N VAL A 49 -5.11 10.92 13.85
CA VAL A 49 -4.81 12.25 14.39
C VAL A 49 -6.03 12.85 15.08
N VAL A 50 -7.21 12.76 14.47
CA VAL A 50 -8.48 13.20 15.11
C VAL A 50 -8.69 12.46 16.43
N GLY A 51 -8.50 11.14 16.44
CA GLY A 51 -8.58 10.34 17.67
C GLY A 51 -7.60 10.83 18.75
N PHE A 52 -6.35 11.10 18.37
CA PHE A 52 -5.35 11.62 19.31
C PHE A 52 -5.69 13.01 19.85
N VAL A 53 -6.23 13.90 19.02
CA VAL A 53 -6.63 15.26 19.45
C VAL A 53 -7.83 15.22 20.39
N LEU A 54 -8.82 14.36 20.11
CA LEU A 54 -10.01 14.21 20.96
C LEU A 54 -9.70 13.48 22.28
N TRP A 55 -8.74 12.57 22.27
CA TRP A 55 -8.31 11.79 23.44
C TRP A 55 -6.78 11.77 23.55
N PRO A 56 -6.17 12.88 24.01
CA PRO A 56 -4.72 13.00 24.05
C PRO A 56 -4.12 12.05 25.09
N ALA A 57 -3.08 11.33 24.67
CA ALA A 57 -2.28 10.52 25.56
C ALA A 57 -1.18 11.35 26.24
N GLY A 58 -0.76 10.94 27.43
CA GLY A 58 0.39 11.54 28.10
C GLY A 58 1.68 11.30 27.31
N VAL A 59 2.68 12.18 27.49
CA VAL A 59 3.95 12.14 26.73
C VAL A 59 4.61 10.76 26.76
N TRP A 60 4.67 10.12 27.93
CA TRP A 60 5.28 8.78 28.06
C TRP A 60 4.49 7.68 27.37
N GLN A 61 3.15 7.78 27.33
CA GLN A 61 2.31 6.84 26.60
C GLN A 61 2.52 7.00 25.09
N THR A 62 2.62 8.23 24.61
CA THR A 62 2.92 8.54 23.21
C THR A 62 4.31 8.01 22.81
N VAL A 63 5.34 8.27 23.61
CA VAL A 63 6.69 7.73 23.38
C VAL A 63 6.69 6.20 23.39
N GLY A 64 6.00 5.59 24.34
CA GLY A 64 5.85 4.14 24.41
C GLY A 64 5.17 3.55 23.18
N ALA A 65 4.11 4.20 22.67
CA ALA A 65 3.42 3.78 21.46
C ALA A 65 4.32 3.88 20.21
N ILE A 66 5.10 4.95 20.09
CA ILE A 66 6.06 5.12 18.98
C ILE A 66 7.14 4.02 19.03
N ALA A 67 7.73 3.78 20.21
CA ALA A 67 8.73 2.74 20.39
C ALA A 67 8.17 1.34 20.07
N ALA A 68 6.95 1.05 20.54
CA ALA A 68 6.25 -0.18 20.20
C ALA A 68 6.04 -0.31 18.69
N ALA A 69 5.61 0.75 17.99
CA ALA A 69 5.44 0.71 16.54
C ALA A 69 6.76 0.41 15.80
N VAL A 70 7.87 1.03 16.21
CA VAL A 70 9.20 0.80 15.62
C VAL A 70 9.65 -0.67 15.73
N VAL A 71 9.31 -1.35 16.83
CA VAL A 71 9.69 -2.76 17.05
C VAL A 71 8.68 -3.73 16.42
N ILE A 72 7.38 -3.47 16.59
CA ILE A 72 6.31 -4.37 16.16
C ILE A 72 6.16 -4.35 14.65
N TYR A 73 6.28 -3.18 14.01
CA TYR A 73 6.11 -3.06 12.55
C TYR A 73 7.03 -3.99 11.74
N PRO A 74 8.37 -4.00 11.93
CA PRO A 74 9.24 -4.89 11.15
C PRO A 74 8.98 -6.36 11.43
N LEU A 75 8.62 -6.71 12.68
CA LEU A 75 8.25 -8.09 13.02
C LEU A 75 6.97 -8.52 12.28
N VAL A 76 5.91 -7.72 12.36
CA VAL A 76 4.64 -8.02 11.70
C VAL A 76 4.82 -8.06 10.18
N TRP A 77 5.57 -7.11 9.62
CA TRP A 77 5.92 -7.11 8.20
C TRP A 77 6.61 -8.42 7.81
N HIS A 78 7.63 -8.83 8.54
CA HIS A 78 8.39 -10.05 8.24
C HIS A 78 7.50 -11.30 8.28
N LEU A 79 6.67 -11.43 9.32
CA LEU A 79 5.75 -12.56 9.47
C LEU A 79 4.68 -12.58 8.38
N LEU A 80 4.06 -11.44 8.07
CA LEU A 80 3.09 -11.34 6.99
C LEU A 80 3.74 -11.65 5.64
N HIS A 81 4.90 -11.07 5.36
CA HIS A 81 5.61 -11.28 4.12
C HIS A 81 5.97 -12.76 3.93
N GLN A 82 6.53 -13.41 4.96
CA GLN A 82 6.96 -14.80 4.87
C GLN A 82 5.80 -15.80 4.85
N TYR A 83 4.85 -15.69 5.78
CA TYR A 83 3.84 -16.72 6.00
C TYR A 83 2.52 -16.48 5.26
N VAL A 84 2.21 -15.21 4.95
CA VAL A 84 0.99 -14.85 4.22
C VAL A 84 1.32 -14.62 2.75
N LEU A 85 2.21 -13.67 2.47
CA LEU A 85 2.47 -13.24 1.09
C LEU A 85 3.28 -14.29 0.31
N HIS A 86 4.34 -14.86 0.88
CA HIS A 86 5.04 -16.01 0.31
C HIS A 86 4.45 -17.38 0.69
N GLY A 87 3.36 -17.39 1.45
CA GLY A 87 2.66 -18.60 1.83
C GLY A 87 2.03 -19.32 0.63
N ARG A 88 2.01 -20.66 0.66
CA ARG A 88 1.45 -21.45 -0.45
C ARG A 88 -0.07 -21.61 -0.43
N TRP A 89 -0.76 -20.97 0.50
CA TRP A 89 -2.16 -21.27 0.81
C TRP A 89 -3.14 -20.34 0.08
N MET A 90 -2.82 -19.04 -0.05
CA MET A 90 -3.72 -18.08 -0.70
C MET A 90 -3.92 -18.36 -2.18
N TYR A 91 -2.84 -18.67 -2.92
CA TYR A 91 -2.94 -18.94 -4.37
C TYR A 91 -3.76 -20.20 -4.69
N LYS A 92 -3.83 -21.15 -3.75
CA LYS A 92 -4.60 -22.40 -3.90
C LYS A 92 -6.10 -22.21 -3.69
N MET A 93 -6.52 -21.11 -3.08
CA MET A 93 -7.93 -20.81 -2.81
C MET A 93 -8.49 -19.86 -3.87
N LYS A 94 -9.49 -20.33 -4.63
CA LYS A 94 -10.07 -19.61 -5.80
C LYS A 94 -10.47 -18.15 -5.50
N TRP A 95 -11.00 -17.88 -4.32
CA TRP A 95 -11.46 -16.55 -3.90
C TRP A 95 -10.36 -15.64 -3.35
N LEU A 96 -9.22 -16.19 -2.91
CA LEU A 96 -8.09 -15.41 -2.39
C LEU A 96 -6.97 -15.23 -3.42
N SER A 97 -6.92 -16.08 -4.45
CA SER A 97 -5.90 -16.01 -5.50
C SER A 97 -5.88 -14.67 -6.27
N PRO A 98 -7.01 -13.99 -6.57
CA PRO A 98 -6.95 -12.69 -7.23
C PRO A 98 -6.34 -11.60 -6.34
N THR A 99 -6.67 -11.63 -5.05
CA THR A 99 -6.10 -10.70 -4.06
C THR A 99 -4.61 -10.96 -3.88
N TRP A 100 -4.21 -12.22 -3.67
CA TRP A 100 -2.81 -12.61 -3.55
C TRP A 100 -1.98 -12.19 -4.76
N LYS A 101 -2.56 -12.33 -5.96
CA LYS A 101 -1.91 -11.85 -7.19
C LYS A 101 -1.59 -10.36 -7.11
N ARG A 102 -2.58 -9.54 -6.75
CA ARG A 102 -2.44 -8.08 -6.68
C ARG A 102 -1.51 -7.60 -5.57
N ILE A 103 -1.55 -8.22 -4.39
CA ILE A 103 -0.82 -7.72 -3.21
C ILE A 103 0.62 -8.26 -3.11
N HIS A 104 0.98 -9.28 -3.89
CA HIS A 104 2.30 -9.90 -3.81
C HIS A 104 2.84 -10.40 -5.14
N TYR A 105 2.09 -11.24 -5.88
CA TYR A 105 2.63 -11.85 -7.09
C TYR A 105 3.05 -10.82 -8.14
N ASP A 106 2.20 -9.80 -8.40
CA ASP A 106 2.48 -8.77 -9.41
C ASP A 106 3.65 -7.85 -9.00
N HIS A 107 4.08 -7.90 -7.73
CA HIS A 107 5.25 -7.17 -7.24
C HIS A 107 6.57 -7.95 -7.44
N HIS A 108 6.53 -9.29 -7.53
CA HIS A 108 7.68 -10.15 -7.83
C HIS A 108 7.95 -10.20 -9.34
#